data_AF-A0A2Z6S153-F1
#
_entry.id   AF-A0A2Z6S153-F1
#
_cell.length_a   1.000
_cell.length_b   1.000
_cell.length_c   1.000
_cell.angle_alpha   90.00
_cell.angle_beta   90.00
_cell.angle_gamma   90.00
#
_symmetry.space_group_name_H-M   'P 1'
#
loop_
_entity.id
_entity.type
_entity.pdbx_description
1 polymer ?
#
loop_
_entity_poly.entity_id
_entity_poly.type
_entity_poly.pdbx_seq_one_letter_code
_entity_poly.pdbx_strand_id
1 'polypeptide(L)'
;MSAHHSPRHSYDFRSEESIRLGISSPKIPLNIPLSVNYDKRIIVLLIITPIFIILFTAIPVIVTFHGVAADIYRFLEPVISLPLLYFIMVSSEVFNDSTQEGRNFLFGLSERSFLNIWFLIGAALYAQGAGMHSTAILAKHSIEDVITAHPEIVQQYPVMNDVLNYYQEDLEHTVGHYIYATGFAVITWAQIFAYRRQRHDGIDSLYGTLWWIAGGVLFGLLHALVAIEYPDGPLVILIYVSLVGIFLAIYLYRFKFLFSKGRRLVLQSFLIGYTVALVIILIWIAVVGGIKNRKSAGVLTH
;
A
#
# COMPACT_ATOMS: atom_id res chain seq x y z
N MET A 1 -56.55 4.39 4.70
CA MET A 1 -55.83 4.81 3.48
C MET A 1 -54.37 4.43 3.64
N SER A 2 -53.96 3.36 2.95
CA SER A 2 -52.59 2.83 2.98
C SER A 2 -51.80 3.44 1.83
N ALA A 3 -50.69 4.10 2.14
CA ALA A 3 -49.82 4.71 1.13
C ALA A 3 -49.03 3.59 0.42
N HIS A 4 -49.35 3.35 -0.84
CA HIS A 4 -48.54 2.52 -1.73
C HIS A 4 -47.18 3.19 -1.97
N HIS A 5 -46.12 2.65 -1.37
CA HIS A 5 -44.77 2.96 -1.79
C HIS A 5 -44.53 2.35 -3.18
N SER A 6 -44.33 3.23 -4.17
CA SER A 6 -43.87 2.86 -5.50
C SER A 6 -42.50 2.14 -5.40
N PRO A 7 -42.29 1.01 -6.08
CA PRO A 7 -40.98 0.39 -6.16
C PRO A 7 -40.04 1.36 -6.90
N ARG A 8 -38.92 1.69 -6.26
CA ARG A 8 -37.82 2.44 -6.89
C ARG A 8 -37.25 1.59 -8.01
N HIS A 9 -37.36 2.07 -9.25
CA HIS A 9 -36.69 1.48 -10.40
C HIS A 9 -35.18 1.44 -10.17
N SER A 10 -34.63 0.24 -9.97
CA SER A 10 -33.19 -0.01 -9.99
C SER A 10 -32.74 -0.13 -11.45
N TYR A 11 -32.03 0.88 -11.94
CA TYR A 11 -31.38 0.84 -13.25
C TYR A 11 -30.23 -0.19 -13.21
N ASP A 12 -30.37 -1.29 -13.94
CA ASP A 12 -29.35 -2.33 -14.08
C ASP A 12 -28.25 -1.88 -15.05
N PHE A 13 -27.29 -1.13 -14.53
CA PHE A 13 -26.09 -0.71 -15.27
C PHE A 13 -25.06 -1.85 -15.45
N ARG A 14 -25.31 -3.06 -14.94
CA ARG A 14 -24.37 -4.19 -15.00
C ARG A 14 -24.50 -5.00 -16.30
N SER A 15 -25.54 -4.79 -17.10
CA SER A 15 -25.72 -5.49 -18.39
C SER A 15 -24.73 -5.02 -19.47
N GLU A 16 -24.44 -3.71 -19.58
CA GLU A 16 -23.54 -3.23 -20.64
C GLU A 16 -22.06 -3.54 -20.38
N GLU A 17 -21.64 -3.61 -19.11
CA GLU A 17 -20.23 -3.75 -18.74
C GLU A 17 -19.75 -5.22 -18.81
N SER A 18 -20.60 -6.17 -18.43
CA SER A 18 -20.31 -7.61 -18.57
C SER A 18 -20.38 -8.09 -20.02
N ILE A 19 -21.31 -7.54 -20.81
CA ILE A 19 -21.41 -7.77 -22.26
C ILE A 19 -20.16 -7.23 -22.97
N ARG A 20 -19.63 -6.06 -22.58
CA ARG A 20 -18.41 -5.50 -23.17
C ARG A 20 -17.12 -6.24 -22.82
N LEU A 21 -17.06 -6.91 -21.67
CA LEU A 21 -15.88 -7.66 -21.21
C LEU A 21 -15.94 -9.16 -21.55
N GLY A 22 -16.99 -9.63 -22.24
CA GLY A 22 -17.14 -11.05 -22.61
C GLY A 22 -17.29 -11.99 -21.40
N ILE A 23 -17.59 -11.47 -20.22
CA ILE A 23 -17.76 -12.25 -18.99
C ILE A 23 -19.25 -12.55 -18.88
N SER A 24 -19.63 -13.84 -18.97
CA SER A 24 -21.02 -14.27 -18.82
C SER A 24 -21.55 -13.81 -17.45
N SER A 25 -22.51 -12.87 -17.48
CA SER A 25 -23.19 -12.39 -16.28
C SER A 25 -24.18 -13.45 -15.78
N PRO A 26 -24.05 -13.94 -14.54
CA PRO A 26 -25.16 -14.56 -13.86
C PRO A 26 -26.04 -13.47 -13.27
N LYS A 27 -27.35 -13.72 -13.29
CA LYS A 27 -28.33 -12.92 -12.56
C LYS A 27 -28.13 -13.16 -11.05
N ILE A 28 -27.34 -12.32 -10.40
CA ILE A 28 -27.23 -12.28 -8.93
C ILE A 28 -28.31 -11.33 -8.42
N PRO A 29 -29.08 -11.68 -7.38
CA PRO A 29 -30.07 -10.79 -6.79
C PRO A 29 -29.42 -9.45 -6.38
N LEU A 30 -30.03 -8.36 -6.82
CA LEU A 30 -29.43 -7.02 -6.90
C LEU A 30 -29.16 -6.33 -5.54
N ASN A 31 -29.34 -7.01 -4.41
CA ASN A 31 -29.15 -6.46 -3.07
C ASN A 31 -28.76 -7.59 -2.11
N ILE A 32 -27.47 -7.91 -2.01
CA ILE A 32 -26.96 -8.48 -0.76
C ILE A 32 -26.49 -7.27 0.04
N PRO A 33 -27.25 -6.77 1.02
CA PRO A 33 -26.76 -5.73 1.91
C PRO A 33 -25.52 -6.29 2.61
N LEU A 34 -24.34 -5.83 2.21
CA LEU A 34 -23.13 -6.04 3.00
C LEU A 34 -23.42 -5.36 4.35
N SER A 35 -23.57 -6.17 5.39
CA SER A 35 -24.04 -5.68 6.70
C SER A 35 -23.19 -4.49 7.16
N VAL A 36 -23.78 -3.54 7.89
CA VAL A 36 -23.08 -2.36 8.45
C VAL A 36 -21.78 -2.72 9.21
N ASN A 37 -21.65 -3.95 9.71
CA ASN A 37 -20.43 -4.46 10.36
C ASN A 37 -19.27 -4.74 9.40
N TYR A 38 -19.57 -5.03 8.14
CA TYR A 38 -18.58 -5.33 7.11
C TYR A 38 -17.80 -4.07 6.68
N ASP A 39 -18.49 -2.97 6.37
CA ASP A 39 -17.84 -1.71 5.97
C ASP A 39 -16.98 -1.14 7.11
N LYS A 40 -17.48 -1.24 8.35
CA LYS A 40 -16.72 -0.87 9.54
C LYS A 40 -15.41 -1.66 9.65
N ARG A 41 -15.45 -2.97 9.41
CA ARG A 41 -14.25 -3.83 9.43
C ARG A 41 -13.23 -3.37 8.40
N ILE A 42 -13.66 -3.06 7.17
CA ILE A 42 -12.75 -2.56 6.13
C ILE A 42 -12.14 -1.22 6.53
N ILE A 43 -12.95 -0.28 7.02
CA ILE A 43 -12.45 1.04 7.49
C ILE A 43 -11.39 0.84 8.59
N VAL A 44 -11.66 -0.03 9.57
CA VAL A 44 -10.69 -0.35 10.63
C VAL A 44 -9.39 -0.92 10.04
N LEU A 45 -9.47 -1.85 9.10
CA LEU A 45 -8.28 -2.40 8.42
C LEU A 45 -7.51 -1.32 7.65
N LEU A 46 -8.19 -0.41 6.95
CA LEU A 46 -7.58 0.70 6.21
C LEU A 46 -6.87 1.73 7.11
N ILE A 47 -7.09 1.68 8.42
CA ILE A 47 -6.47 2.57 9.40
C ILE A 47 -5.38 1.85 10.17
N ILE A 48 -5.68 0.66 10.69
CA ILE A 48 -4.73 -0.15 11.44
C ILE A 48 -3.53 -0.51 10.56
N THR A 49 -3.75 -0.90 9.31
CA THR A 49 -2.66 -1.31 8.41
C THR A 49 -1.61 -0.22 8.21
N PRO A 50 -1.94 1.01 7.75
CA PRO A 50 -0.93 2.05 7.61
C PRO A 50 -0.37 2.52 8.96
N ILE A 51 -1.12 2.49 10.06
CA ILE A 51 -0.57 2.80 11.39
C ILE A 51 0.58 1.84 11.74
N PHE A 52 0.36 0.52 11.59
CA PHE A 52 1.40 -0.46 11.90
C PHE A 52 2.63 -0.29 11.00
N ILE A 53 2.44 -0.11 9.69
CA ILE A 53 3.57 0.12 8.77
C ILE A 53 4.32 1.41 9.14
N ILE A 54 3.62 2.50 9.45
CA ILE A 54 4.24 3.77 9.88
C ILE A 54 5.00 3.58 11.18
N LEU A 55 4.44 2.87 12.16
CA LEU A 55 5.13 2.59 13.42
C LEU A 55 6.44 1.86 13.17
N PHE A 56 6.40 0.78 12.38
CA PHE A 56 7.60 0.02 12.02
C PHE A 56 8.62 0.80 11.21
N THR A 57 8.18 1.80 10.44
CA THR A 57 9.06 2.66 9.64
C THR A 57 9.66 3.80 10.46
N ALA A 58 8.87 4.44 11.32
CA ALA A 58 9.25 5.64 12.05
C ALA A 58 10.03 5.34 13.33
N ILE A 59 9.70 4.26 14.05
CA ILE A 59 10.35 3.92 15.31
C ILE A 59 11.88 3.69 15.12
N PRO A 60 12.37 2.97 14.09
CA PRO A 60 13.80 2.81 13.85
C PRO A 60 14.53 4.11 13.47
N VAL A 61 13.79 5.14 13.03
CA VAL A 61 14.37 6.47 12.72
C VAL A 61 14.53 7.29 13.99
N ILE A 62 13.65 7.14 14.97
CA ILE A 62 13.64 7.93 16.22
C ILE A 62 14.47 7.23 17.31
N VAL A 63 14.47 5.90 17.32
CA VAL A 63 15.13 5.08 18.34
C VAL A 63 16.36 4.42 17.73
N THR A 64 17.53 4.74 18.27
CA THR A 64 18.77 4.02 17.98
C THR A 64 18.72 2.65 18.63
N PHE A 65 18.25 1.66 17.88
CA PHE A 65 18.31 0.27 18.30
C PHE A 65 19.74 -0.26 18.15
N HIS A 66 20.24 -0.92 19.19
CA HIS A 66 21.55 -1.55 19.19
C HIS A 66 21.40 -3.08 19.19
N GLY A 67 22.19 -3.75 18.34
CA GLY A 67 22.23 -5.21 18.23
C GLY A 67 20.88 -5.85 17.85
N VAL A 68 20.70 -7.10 18.29
CA VAL A 68 19.62 -8.03 17.90
C VAL A 68 18.20 -7.46 18.08
N ALA A 69 18.00 -6.53 19.00
CA ALA A 69 16.70 -5.91 19.23
C ALA A 69 16.23 -5.04 18.04
N ALA A 70 17.15 -4.38 17.34
CA ALA A 70 16.88 -3.64 16.10
C ALA A 70 16.31 -4.57 15.03
N ASP A 71 16.89 -5.77 14.97
CA ASP A 71 16.66 -6.72 13.89
C ASP A 71 15.34 -7.46 14.08
N ILE A 72 15.02 -7.84 15.34
CA ILE A 72 13.70 -8.40 15.67
C ILE A 72 12.60 -7.40 15.33
N TYR A 73 12.79 -6.12 15.67
CA TYR A 73 11.78 -5.10 15.42
C TYR A 73 11.50 -4.93 13.92
N ARG A 74 12.55 -4.86 13.08
CA ARG A 74 12.41 -4.74 11.63
C ARG A 74 11.86 -6.01 10.98
N PHE A 75 12.23 -7.19 11.48
CA PHE A 75 11.68 -8.46 11.00
C PHE A 75 10.18 -8.61 11.29
N LEU A 76 9.67 -7.99 12.36
CA LEU A 76 8.25 -8.04 12.71
C LEU A 76 7.36 -7.24 11.74
N GLU A 77 7.92 -6.27 11.00
CA GLU A 77 7.16 -5.45 10.06
C GLU A 77 6.42 -6.31 9.02
N PRO A 78 7.08 -7.13 8.19
CA PRO A 78 6.37 -7.92 7.18
C PRO A 78 5.49 -9.00 7.82
N VAL A 79 5.85 -9.49 9.01
CA VAL A 79 5.07 -10.49 9.76
C VAL A 79 3.70 -9.94 10.18
N ILE A 80 3.60 -8.64 10.47
CA ILE A 80 2.34 -7.99 10.88
C ILE A 80 1.65 -7.31 9.70
N SER A 81 2.40 -6.57 8.88
CA SER A 81 1.85 -5.79 7.78
C SER A 81 1.27 -6.66 6.67
N LEU A 82 1.92 -7.76 6.29
CA LEU A 82 1.44 -8.62 5.21
C LEU A 82 0.10 -9.28 5.53
N PRO A 83 -0.14 -9.87 6.72
CA PRO A 83 -1.47 -10.35 7.09
C PRO A 83 -2.54 -9.25 7.07
N LEU A 84 -2.23 -8.04 7.54
CA LEU A 84 -3.17 -6.93 7.53
C LEU A 84 -3.54 -6.50 6.10
N LEU A 85 -2.54 -6.38 5.22
CA LEU A 85 -2.75 -6.12 3.79
C LEU A 85 -3.54 -7.24 3.12
N TYR A 86 -3.28 -8.50 3.49
CA TYR A 86 -4.04 -9.65 3.00
C TYR A 86 -5.50 -9.58 3.46
N PHE A 87 -5.75 -9.25 4.73
CA PHE A 87 -7.10 -9.08 5.28
C PHE A 87 -7.89 -7.98 4.59
N ILE A 88 -7.26 -6.88 4.16
CA ILE A 88 -7.91 -5.91 3.30
C ILE A 88 -8.36 -6.61 2.00
N MET A 89 -7.49 -7.33 1.32
CA MET A 89 -7.82 -7.98 0.04
C MET A 89 -8.92 -9.04 0.18
N VAL A 90 -8.77 -9.99 1.12
CA VAL A 90 -9.74 -11.08 1.31
C VAL A 90 -11.06 -10.62 1.91
N SER A 91 -11.12 -9.38 2.41
CA SER A 91 -12.40 -8.81 2.76
C SER A 91 -13.24 -8.51 1.52
N SER A 92 -12.69 -8.38 0.31
CA SER A 92 -13.46 -8.03 -0.90
C SER A 92 -14.55 -9.05 -1.29
N GLU A 93 -15.52 -8.60 -2.09
CA GLU A 93 -16.61 -9.44 -2.64
C GLU A 93 -16.09 -10.69 -3.38
N VAL A 94 -14.92 -10.62 -4.02
CA VAL A 94 -14.32 -11.74 -4.76
C VAL A 94 -14.06 -12.97 -3.87
N PHE A 95 -13.85 -12.75 -2.57
CA PHE A 95 -13.56 -13.81 -1.60
C PHE A 95 -14.77 -14.25 -0.78
N ASN A 96 -15.82 -13.42 -0.72
CA ASN A 96 -17.02 -13.68 0.07
C ASN A 96 -18.22 -14.17 -0.75
N ASP A 97 -18.20 -13.96 -2.07
CA ASP A 97 -19.27 -14.40 -2.96
C ASP A 97 -19.10 -15.88 -3.32
N SER A 98 -19.80 -16.76 -2.59
CA SER A 98 -19.82 -18.20 -2.84
C SER A 98 -20.42 -18.56 -4.22
N THR A 99 -21.11 -17.64 -4.89
CA THR A 99 -21.66 -17.88 -6.23
C THR A 99 -20.60 -17.83 -7.34
N GLN A 100 -19.36 -17.43 -7.01
CA GLN A 100 -18.23 -17.39 -7.95
C GLN A 100 -17.32 -18.62 -7.85
N GLU A 101 -17.62 -19.58 -6.97
CA GLU A 101 -16.89 -20.84 -6.89
C GLU A 101 -16.98 -21.59 -8.24
N GLY A 102 -15.83 -21.95 -8.80
CA GLY A 102 -15.73 -22.75 -10.03
C GLY A 102 -15.75 -21.97 -11.35
N ARG A 103 -15.83 -20.63 -11.36
CA ARG A 103 -15.70 -19.86 -12.61
C ARG A 103 -14.26 -19.62 -12.98
N ASN A 104 -13.89 -20.05 -14.19
CA ASN A 104 -12.60 -19.75 -14.79
C ASN A 104 -12.55 -18.27 -15.16
N PHE A 105 -11.47 -17.63 -14.73
CA PHE A 105 -11.08 -16.26 -15.05
C PHE A 105 -9.93 -16.32 -16.07
N LEU A 106 -8.72 -15.94 -15.68
CA LEU A 106 -7.54 -15.89 -16.53
C LEU A 106 -6.75 -17.19 -16.40
N PHE A 107 -6.26 -17.75 -17.52
CA PHE A 107 -5.42 -18.96 -17.54
C PHE A 107 -6.05 -20.18 -16.85
N GLY A 108 -7.39 -20.29 -16.86
CA GLY A 108 -8.10 -21.39 -16.19
C GLY A 108 -8.13 -21.29 -14.65
N LEU A 109 -7.61 -20.21 -14.07
CA LEU A 109 -7.68 -19.96 -12.62
C LEU A 109 -9.00 -19.27 -12.28
N SER A 110 -9.52 -19.51 -11.07
CA SER A 110 -10.57 -18.65 -10.51
C SER A 110 -10.00 -17.24 -10.24
N GLU A 111 -10.86 -16.21 -10.24
CA GLU A 111 -10.44 -14.83 -9.92
C GLU A 111 -9.82 -14.73 -8.52
N ARG A 112 -10.37 -15.50 -7.56
CA ARG A 112 -9.84 -15.64 -6.20
C ARG A 112 -8.43 -16.22 -6.20
N SER A 113 -8.20 -17.30 -6.95
CA SER A 113 -6.89 -17.93 -7.07
C SER A 113 -5.88 -17.00 -7.72
N PHE A 114 -6.28 -16.28 -8.77
CA PHE A 114 -5.45 -15.30 -9.45
C PHE A 114 -5.03 -14.16 -8.50
N LEU A 115 -5.97 -13.59 -7.75
CA LEU A 115 -5.69 -12.54 -6.75
C LEU A 115 -4.77 -13.03 -5.63
N ASN A 116 -4.94 -14.26 -5.16
CA ASN A 116 -4.04 -14.85 -4.17
C ASN A 116 -2.61 -15.00 -4.71
N ILE A 117 -2.44 -15.48 -5.93
CA ILE A 117 -1.11 -15.61 -6.55
C ILE A 117 -0.50 -14.22 -6.75
N TRP A 118 -1.26 -13.25 -7.24
CA TRP A 118 -0.79 -11.88 -7.42
C TRP A 118 -0.35 -11.27 -6.08
N PHE A 119 -1.16 -11.40 -5.03
CA PHE A 119 -0.80 -10.96 -3.70
C PHE A 119 0.46 -11.65 -3.18
N LEU A 120 0.58 -12.98 -3.35
CA LEU A 120 1.74 -13.76 -2.89
C LEU A 120 3.03 -13.32 -3.59
N ILE A 121 2.98 -12.99 -4.88
CA ILE A 121 4.13 -12.43 -5.59
C ILE A 121 4.54 -11.09 -4.97
N GLY A 122 3.58 -10.20 -4.72
CA GLY A 122 3.86 -8.93 -4.06
C GLY A 122 4.39 -9.10 -2.64
N ALA A 123 3.82 -10.02 -1.86
CA ALA A 123 4.25 -10.34 -0.51
C ALA A 123 5.66 -10.95 -0.47
N ALA A 124 5.99 -11.82 -1.43
CA ALA A 124 7.33 -12.40 -1.55
C ALA A 124 8.38 -11.33 -1.87
N LEU A 125 8.08 -10.41 -2.79
CA LEU A 125 8.96 -9.27 -3.09
C LEU A 125 9.11 -8.36 -1.86
N TYR A 126 8.00 -8.01 -1.22
CA TYR A 126 8.01 -7.16 -0.03
C TYR A 126 8.87 -7.75 1.09
N ALA A 127 8.64 -9.04 1.43
CA ALA A 127 9.42 -9.73 2.45
C ALA A 127 10.90 -9.90 2.07
N GLN A 128 11.21 -10.14 0.79
CA GLN A 128 12.60 -10.20 0.31
C GLN A 128 13.32 -8.86 0.46
N GLY A 129 12.67 -7.75 0.08
CA GLY A 129 13.22 -6.41 0.25
C GLY A 129 13.48 -6.08 1.73
N ALA A 130 12.54 -6.43 2.62
CA ALA A 130 12.70 -6.29 4.07
C ALA A 130 13.87 -7.12 4.61
N GLY A 131 14.04 -8.35 4.10
CA GLY A 131 15.14 -9.23 4.44
C GLY A 131 16.49 -8.68 4.00
N MET A 132 16.60 -8.23 2.74
CA MET A 132 17.83 -7.61 2.20
C MET A 132 18.21 -6.36 2.98
N HIS A 133 17.24 -5.49 3.29
CA HIS A 133 17.45 -4.30 4.12
C HIS A 133 17.99 -4.68 5.51
N SER A 134 17.39 -5.69 6.16
CA SER A 134 17.84 -6.16 7.47
C SER A 134 19.26 -6.76 7.42
N THR A 135 19.57 -7.56 6.38
CA THR A 135 20.91 -8.12 6.17
C THR A 135 21.94 -7.02 5.95
N ALA A 136 21.61 -6.00 5.16
CA ALA A 136 22.51 -4.89 4.90
C ALA A 136 22.84 -4.11 6.17
N ILE A 137 21.86 -3.87 7.03
CA ILE A 137 22.07 -3.18 8.31
C ILE A 137 22.93 -4.00 9.27
N LEU A 138 22.70 -5.31 9.37
CA LEU A 138 23.52 -6.20 10.20
C LEU A 138 24.99 -6.17 9.78
N ALA A 139 25.22 -6.24 8.47
CA ALA A 139 26.57 -6.20 7.91
C ALA A 139 27.21 -4.83 8.13
N LYS A 140 26.51 -3.73 7.81
CA LYS A 140 27.08 -2.38 7.90
C LYS A 140 27.47 -2.01 9.34
N HIS A 141 26.62 -2.27 10.34
CA HIS A 141 26.96 -1.95 11.73
C HIS A 141 28.16 -2.78 12.21
N SER A 142 28.22 -4.06 11.84
CA SER A 142 29.36 -4.91 12.19
C SER A 142 30.66 -4.42 11.56
N ILE A 143 30.60 -3.90 10.34
CA ILE A 143 31.75 -3.33 9.62
C ILE A 143 32.14 -1.97 10.23
N GLU A 144 31.17 -1.11 10.53
CA GLU A 144 31.38 0.19 11.20
C GLU A 144 32.04 0.02 12.57
N ASP A 145 31.61 -0.98 13.35
CA ASP A 145 32.22 -1.31 14.64
C ASP A 145 33.69 -1.70 14.48
N VAL A 146 34.03 -2.52 13.48
CA VAL A 146 35.42 -2.93 13.20
C VAL A 146 36.25 -1.73 12.72
N ILE A 147 35.73 -0.91 11.81
CA ILE A 147 36.39 0.30 11.29
C ILE A 147 36.71 1.26 12.43
N THR A 148 35.76 1.43 13.35
CA THR A 148 35.88 2.36 14.49
C THR A 148 36.84 1.83 15.54
N ALA A 149 36.79 0.54 15.87
CA ALA A 149 37.66 -0.08 16.87
C ALA A 149 39.10 -0.29 16.38
N HIS A 150 39.29 -0.50 15.07
CA HIS A 150 40.57 -0.88 14.46
C HIS A 150 40.88 -0.04 13.20
N PRO A 151 41.10 1.28 13.33
CA PRO A 151 41.38 2.16 12.19
C PRO A 151 42.63 1.74 11.40
N GLU A 152 43.58 1.05 12.04
CA GLU A 152 44.77 0.47 11.42
C GLU A 152 44.44 -0.61 10.37
N ILE A 153 43.37 -1.39 10.58
CA ILE A 153 42.92 -2.41 9.63
C ILE A 153 42.41 -1.74 8.36
N VAL A 154 41.71 -0.61 8.49
CA VAL A 154 41.17 0.14 7.35
C VAL A 154 42.27 0.74 6.49
N GLN A 155 43.35 1.23 7.12
CA GLN A 155 44.52 1.72 6.39
C GLN A 155 45.25 0.61 5.62
N GLN A 156 45.28 -0.60 6.18
CA GLN A 156 45.88 -1.77 5.53
C GLN A 156 44.99 -2.39 4.46
N TYR A 157 43.66 -2.33 4.65
CA TYR A 157 42.65 -2.94 3.79
C TYR A 157 41.55 -1.92 3.44
N PRO A 158 41.80 -1.02 2.46
CA PRO A 158 40.83 -0.02 2.03
C PRO A 158 39.49 -0.62 1.56
N VAL A 159 39.52 -1.89 1.11
CA VAL A 159 38.34 -2.67 0.72
C VAL A 159 37.26 -2.72 1.80
N MET A 160 37.59 -2.52 3.08
CA MET A 160 36.59 -2.44 4.15
C MET A 160 35.58 -1.30 3.93
N ASN A 161 36.04 -0.15 3.40
CA ASN A 161 35.14 0.96 3.05
C ASN A 161 34.30 0.65 1.82
N ASP A 162 34.86 -0.09 0.85
CA ASP A 162 34.12 -0.51 -0.35
C ASP A 162 33.00 -1.50 0.02
N VAL A 163 33.29 -2.44 0.93
CA VAL A 163 32.31 -3.39 1.44
C VAL A 163 31.23 -2.67 2.26
N LEU A 164 31.60 -1.70 3.11
CA LEU A 164 30.64 -0.87 3.82
C LEU A 164 29.70 -0.14 2.85
N ASN A 165 30.28 0.53 1.84
CA ASN A 165 29.51 1.25 0.82
C ASN A 165 28.58 0.32 0.04
N TYR A 166 29.03 -0.89 -0.32
CA TYR A 166 28.19 -1.88 -1.00
C TYR A 166 26.96 -2.26 -0.17
N TYR A 167 27.14 -2.56 1.12
CA TYR A 167 25.99 -2.91 1.97
C TYR A 167 25.04 -1.73 2.15
N GLN A 168 25.57 -0.53 2.34
CA GLN A 168 24.75 0.66 2.57
C GLN A 168 24.05 1.18 1.31
N GLU A 169 24.76 1.39 0.21
CA GLU A 169 24.20 2.06 -0.97
C GLU A 169 23.59 1.07 -1.98
N ASP A 170 24.25 -0.05 -2.23
CA ASP A 170 23.76 -1.01 -3.22
C ASP A 170 22.71 -1.94 -2.62
N LEU A 171 23.04 -2.65 -1.53
CA LEU A 171 22.14 -3.66 -0.99
C LEU A 171 20.95 -3.05 -0.23
N GLU A 172 21.20 -2.11 0.69
CA GLU A 172 20.15 -1.47 1.48
C GLU A 172 19.34 -0.48 0.63
N HIS A 173 20.01 0.57 0.11
CA HIS A 173 19.33 1.71 -0.48
C HIS A 173 18.79 1.44 -1.89
N THR A 174 19.55 0.73 -2.73
CA THR A 174 19.13 0.45 -4.11
C THR A 174 18.30 -0.83 -4.15
N VAL A 175 18.89 -1.99 -3.94
CA VAL A 175 18.22 -3.27 -4.19
C VAL A 175 17.08 -3.52 -3.19
N GLY A 176 17.36 -3.43 -1.89
CA GLY A 176 16.42 -3.74 -0.82
C GLY A 176 15.17 -2.87 -0.86
N HIS A 177 15.33 -1.55 -0.88
CA HIS A 177 14.20 -0.62 -0.88
C HIS A 177 13.37 -0.66 -2.16
N TYR A 178 13.99 -0.76 -3.35
CA TYR A 178 13.21 -0.84 -4.59
C TYR A 178 12.41 -2.15 -4.69
N ILE A 179 12.97 -3.28 -4.25
CA ILE A 179 12.23 -4.55 -4.19
C ILE A 179 11.08 -4.47 -3.17
N TYR A 180 11.34 -3.90 -1.99
CA TYR A 180 10.34 -3.70 -0.95
C TYR A 180 9.17 -2.83 -1.44
N ALA A 181 9.48 -1.65 -2.01
CA ALA A 181 8.48 -0.73 -2.57
C ALA A 181 7.71 -1.35 -3.74
N THR A 182 8.39 -2.12 -4.59
CA THR A 182 7.75 -2.86 -5.70
C THR A 182 6.77 -3.90 -5.16
N GLY A 183 7.15 -4.66 -4.14
CA GLY A 183 6.26 -5.62 -3.49
C GLY A 183 4.99 -4.96 -2.93
N PHE A 184 5.16 -3.82 -2.26
CA PHE A 184 4.04 -3.03 -1.74
C PHE A 184 3.10 -2.53 -2.86
N ALA A 185 3.68 -2.03 -3.97
CA ALA A 185 2.91 -1.60 -5.13
C ALA A 185 2.10 -2.77 -5.72
N VAL A 186 2.73 -3.94 -5.91
CA VAL A 186 2.07 -5.15 -6.42
C VAL A 186 0.91 -5.58 -5.51
N ILE A 187 1.10 -5.57 -4.19
CA ILE A 187 0.03 -5.84 -3.20
C ILE A 187 -1.13 -4.84 -3.34
N THR A 188 -0.81 -3.55 -3.44
CA THR A 188 -1.81 -2.48 -3.57
C THR A 188 -2.61 -2.62 -4.86
N TRP A 189 -1.96 -3.00 -5.97
CA TRP A 189 -2.63 -3.30 -7.24
C TRP A 189 -3.56 -4.51 -7.13
N ALA A 190 -3.15 -5.57 -6.43
CA ALA A 190 -4.04 -6.71 -6.16
C ALA A 190 -5.28 -6.27 -5.37
N GLN A 191 -5.13 -5.39 -4.37
CA GLN A 191 -6.26 -4.82 -3.62
C GLN A 191 -7.14 -3.94 -4.52
N ILE A 192 -6.58 -3.01 -5.30
CA ILE A 192 -7.33 -2.19 -6.26
C ILE A 192 -8.15 -3.07 -7.20
N PHE A 193 -7.53 -4.13 -7.73
CA PHE A 193 -8.19 -5.06 -8.64
C PHE A 193 -9.32 -5.82 -7.93
N ALA A 194 -9.08 -6.33 -6.71
CA ALA A 194 -10.08 -7.03 -5.92
C ALA A 194 -11.33 -6.19 -5.66
N TYR A 195 -11.16 -4.90 -5.36
CA TYR A 195 -12.25 -3.98 -5.05
C TYR A 195 -12.85 -3.28 -6.28
N ARG A 196 -12.35 -3.53 -7.50
CA ARG A 196 -12.75 -2.79 -8.71
C ARG A 196 -14.28 -2.80 -8.96
N ARG A 197 -14.95 -3.91 -8.67
CA ARG A 197 -16.41 -4.07 -8.92
C ARG A 197 -17.28 -3.82 -7.69
N GLN A 198 -16.69 -3.83 -6.50
CA GLN A 198 -17.41 -3.76 -5.24
C GLN A 198 -18.03 -2.39 -4.97
N ARG A 199 -19.30 -2.37 -4.57
CA ARG A 199 -20.06 -1.14 -4.27
C ARG A 199 -20.62 -1.22 -2.85
N HIS A 200 -20.60 -0.08 -2.17
CA HIS A 200 -21.15 0.08 -0.83
C HIS A 200 -22.32 1.07 -0.87
N ASP A 201 -23.23 0.99 0.10
CA ASP A 201 -24.41 1.86 0.18
C ASP A 201 -24.03 3.34 0.39
N GLY A 202 -22.82 3.58 0.92
CA GLY A 202 -22.26 4.88 1.23
C GLY A 202 -22.16 5.09 2.74
N ILE A 203 -21.34 6.05 3.16
CA ILE A 203 -21.09 6.31 4.58
C ILE A 203 -21.93 7.51 5.03
N ASP A 204 -23.04 7.27 5.72
CA ASP A 204 -23.93 8.35 6.16
C ASP A 204 -23.42 9.05 7.43
N SER A 205 -22.84 8.30 8.37
CA SER A 205 -22.38 8.85 9.65
C SER A 205 -21.14 9.75 9.50
N LEU A 206 -21.12 10.89 10.22
CA LEU A 206 -19.94 11.77 10.30
C LEU A 206 -18.72 11.01 10.82
N TYR A 207 -18.88 10.25 11.91
CA TYR A 207 -17.82 9.44 12.49
C TYR A 207 -17.22 8.47 11.46
N GLY A 208 -18.05 7.66 10.79
CA GLY A 208 -17.55 6.74 9.76
C GLY A 208 -16.79 7.46 8.63
N THR A 209 -17.20 8.68 8.30
CA THR A 209 -16.54 9.51 7.28
C THR A 209 -15.15 9.94 7.72
N LEU A 210 -15.03 10.43 8.95
CA LEU A 210 -13.75 10.87 9.51
C LEU A 210 -12.77 9.71 9.59
N TRP A 211 -13.21 8.53 10.05
CA TRP A 211 -12.35 7.34 10.09
C TRP A 211 -11.92 6.90 8.68
N TRP A 212 -12.86 6.86 7.72
CA TRP A 212 -12.55 6.52 6.35
C TRP A 212 -11.54 7.48 5.69
N ILE A 213 -11.72 8.80 5.87
CA ILE A 213 -10.77 9.81 5.40
C ILE A 213 -9.43 9.66 6.12
N ALA A 214 -9.43 9.45 7.44
CA ALA A 214 -8.21 9.25 8.21
C ALA A 214 -7.40 8.06 7.70
N GLY A 215 -8.04 6.94 7.35
CA GLY A 215 -7.36 5.80 6.72
C GLY A 215 -6.69 6.17 5.39
N GLY A 216 -7.39 6.91 4.53
CA GLY A 216 -6.80 7.43 3.29
C GLY A 216 -5.63 8.38 3.53
N VAL A 217 -5.76 9.30 4.48
CA VAL A 217 -4.68 10.24 4.87
C VAL A 217 -3.47 9.49 5.41
N LEU A 218 -3.65 8.52 6.31
CA LEU A 218 -2.57 7.69 6.86
C LEU A 218 -1.85 6.91 5.76
N PHE A 219 -2.60 6.36 4.80
CA PHE A 219 -2.01 5.70 3.63
C PHE A 219 -1.19 6.68 2.77
N GLY A 220 -1.64 7.92 2.61
CA GLY A 220 -0.89 8.97 1.90
C GLY A 220 0.36 9.41 2.64
N LEU A 221 0.27 9.58 3.97
CA LEU A 221 1.41 9.89 4.83
C LEU A 221 2.47 8.79 4.76
N LEU A 222 2.06 7.52 4.79
CA LEU A 222 2.98 6.40 4.61
C LEU A 222 3.79 6.54 3.32
N HIS A 223 3.13 6.76 2.17
CA HIS A 223 3.84 6.91 0.89
C HIS A 223 4.78 8.11 0.88
N ALA A 224 4.33 9.26 1.38
CA ALA A 224 5.12 10.48 1.36
C ALA A 224 6.35 10.40 2.27
N LEU A 225 6.19 9.89 3.50
CA LEU A 225 7.28 9.79 4.49
C LEU A 225 8.35 8.81 4.02
N VAL A 226 7.94 7.63 3.55
CA VAL A 226 8.82 6.63 2.91
C VAL A 226 9.57 7.27 1.76
N ALA A 227 8.87 7.94 0.84
CA ALA A 227 9.51 8.54 -0.32
C ALA A 227 10.51 9.65 0.02
N ILE A 228 10.26 10.45 1.06
CA ILE A 228 11.18 11.50 1.51
C ILE A 228 12.47 10.90 2.09
N GLU A 229 12.40 9.72 2.71
CA GLU A 229 13.56 9.09 3.34
C GLU A 229 14.55 8.54 2.29
N TYR A 230 14.05 8.01 1.18
CA TYR A 230 14.86 7.21 0.25
C TYR A 230 15.49 8.00 -0.91
N PRO A 231 16.69 7.59 -1.38
CA PRO A 231 17.30 8.13 -2.59
C PRO A 231 16.34 8.04 -3.78
N ASP A 232 16.18 9.14 -4.52
CA ASP A 232 15.21 9.30 -5.63
C ASP A 232 13.74 8.98 -5.29
N GLY A 233 13.44 8.69 -4.02
CA GLY A 233 12.11 8.35 -3.54
C GLY A 233 11.04 9.39 -3.90
N PRO A 234 11.29 10.72 -3.80
CA PRO A 234 10.32 11.73 -4.19
C PRO A 234 9.95 11.68 -5.67
N LEU A 235 10.89 11.33 -6.56
CA LEU A 235 10.61 11.17 -7.99
C LEU A 235 9.81 9.89 -8.25
N VAL A 236 10.24 8.77 -7.65
CA VAL A 236 9.59 7.47 -7.82
C VAL A 236 8.15 7.54 -7.37
N ILE A 237 7.89 8.12 -6.19
CA ILE A 237 6.53 8.25 -5.69
C ILE A 237 5.71 9.20 -6.54
N LEU A 238 6.29 10.33 -7.00
CA LEU A 238 5.59 11.30 -7.84
C LEU A 238 5.08 10.63 -9.12
N ILE A 239 5.92 9.82 -9.78
CA ILE A 239 5.54 9.05 -10.96
C ILE A 239 4.43 8.05 -10.60
N TYR A 240 4.62 7.26 -9.54
CA TYR A 240 3.68 6.23 -9.13
C TYR A 240 2.29 6.80 -8.79
N VAL A 241 2.21 7.79 -7.90
CA VAL A 241 0.94 8.38 -7.46
C VAL A 241 0.26 9.15 -8.59
N SER A 242 1.03 9.74 -9.52
CA SER A 242 0.46 10.37 -10.70
C SER A 242 -0.19 9.33 -11.61
N LEU A 243 0.54 8.26 -11.97
CA LEU A 243 0.02 7.23 -12.87
C LEU A 243 -1.19 6.50 -12.26
N VAL A 244 -1.06 5.98 -11.04
CA VAL A 244 -2.11 5.21 -10.38
C VAL A 244 -3.25 6.12 -9.94
N GLY A 245 -2.94 7.28 -9.37
CA GLY A 245 -3.94 8.26 -8.92
C GLY A 245 -4.79 8.80 -10.07
N ILE A 246 -4.18 9.17 -11.20
CA ILE A 246 -4.91 9.61 -12.40
C ILE A 246 -5.79 8.49 -12.93
N PHE A 247 -5.25 7.27 -13.07
CA PHE A 247 -6.04 6.12 -13.53
C PHE A 247 -7.25 5.87 -12.62
N LEU A 248 -7.05 5.89 -11.30
CA LEU A 248 -8.09 5.66 -10.31
C LEU A 248 -9.13 6.79 -10.29
N ALA A 249 -8.70 8.05 -10.44
CA ALA A 249 -9.58 9.20 -10.55
C ALA A 249 -10.44 9.13 -11.82
N ILE A 250 -9.85 8.81 -12.98
CA ILE A 250 -10.56 8.63 -14.24
C ILE A 250 -11.57 7.48 -14.12
N TYR A 251 -11.16 6.36 -13.54
CA TYR A 251 -12.04 5.21 -13.29
C TYR A 251 -13.24 5.64 -12.43
N LEU A 252 -13.00 6.22 -11.26
CA LEU A 252 -14.06 6.66 -10.34
C LEU A 252 -14.96 7.75 -10.94
N TYR A 253 -14.40 8.66 -11.75
CA TYR A 253 -15.14 9.69 -12.47
C TYR A 253 -16.07 9.08 -13.52
N ARG A 254 -15.54 8.21 -14.38
CA ARG A 254 -16.29 7.51 -15.45
C ARG A 254 -17.51 6.77 -14.90
N PHE A 255 -17.37 6.15 -13.73
CA PHE A 255 -18.47 5.42 -13.08
C PHE A 255 -19.30 6.27 -12.10
N LYS A 256 -19.14 7.59 -12.09
CA LYS A 256 -19.90 8.54 -11.26
C LYS A 256 -19.80 8.27 -9.75
N PHE A 257 -18.67 7.73 -9.31
CA PHE A 257 -18.39 7.47 -7.89
C PHE A 257 -17.38 8.43 -7.27
N LEU A 258 -16.63 9.20 -8.07
CA LEU A 258 -15.56 10.09 -7.56
C LEU A 258 -16.00 10.96 -6.38
N PHE A 259 -17.13 11.68 -6.54
CA PHE A 259 -17.67 12.58 -5.52
C PHE A 259 -18.72 11.92 -4.61
N SER A 260 -18.92 10.61 -4.74
CA SER A 260 -19.82 9.88 -3.85
C SER A 260 -19.13 9.56 -2.52
N LYS A 261 -19.89 9.48 -1.44
CA LYS A 261 -19.31 9.31 -0.11
C LYS A 261 -19.17 7.82 0.24
N GLY A 262 -17.97 7.27 0.03
CA GLY A 262 -17.63 5.90 0.42
C GLY A 262 -18.29 4.78 -0.38
N ARG A 263 -18.92 5.07 -1.54
CA ARG A 263 -19.55 4.01 -2.37
C ARG A 263 -18.54 3.08 -3.04
N ARG A 264 -17.30 3.53 -3.20
CA ARG A 264 -16.14 2.73 -3.63
C ARG A 264 -15.09 2.81 -2.54
N LEU A 265 -15.46 2.42 -1.33
CA LEU A 265 -14.78 2.70 -0.07
C LEU A 265 -13.25 2.56 -0.16
N VAL A 266 -12.75 1.39 -0.56
CA VAL A 266 -11.29 1.13 -0.67
C VAL A 266 -10.63 1.93 -1.79
N LEU A 267 -11.21 1.94 -2.99
CA LEU A 267 -10.64 2.66 -4.14
C LEU A 267 -10.56 4.16 -3.86
N GLN A 268 -11.58 4.73 -3.25
CA GLN A 268 -11.58 6.13 -2.88
C GLN A 268 -10.62 6.42 -1.72
N SER A 269 -10.43 5.50 -0.76
CA SER A 269 -9.37 5.64 0.26
C SER A 269 -7.98 5.69 -0.36
N PHE A 270 -7.68 4.83 -1.35
CA PHE A 270 -6.41 4.91 -2.07
C PHE A 270 -6.27 6.20 -2.87
N LEU A 271 -7.34 6.67 -3.53
CA LEU A 271 -7.29 7.96 -4.22
C LEU A 271 -7.04 9.13 -3.26
N ILE A 272 -7.68 9.14 -2.09
CA ILE A 272 -7.42 10.12 -1.03
C ILE A 272 -5.94 10.07 -0.65
N GLY A 273 -5.40 8.88 -0.39
CA GLY A 273 -4.00 8.74 0.00
C GLY A 273 -3.01 9.13 -1.09
N TYR A 274 -3.26 8.78 -2.35
CA TYR A 274 -2.42 9.24 -3.47
C TYR A 274 -2.48 10.76 -3.64
N THR A 275 -3.64 11.38 -3.40
CA THR A 275 -3.77 12.85 -3.42
C THR A 275 -2.97 13.49 -2.29
N VAL A 276 -3.07 12.95 -1.08
CA VAL A 276 -2.31 13.43 0.09
C VAL A 276 -0.81 13.28 -0.15
N ALA A 277 -0.37 12.11 -0.63
CA ALA A 277 1.04 11.85 -0.94
C ALA A 277 1.57 12.82 -2.00
N LEU A 278 0.81 13.02 -3.09
CA LEU A 278 1.16 13.98 -4.14
C LEU A 278 1.34 15.39 -3.58
N VAL A 279 0.38 15.88 -2.78
CA VAL A 279 0.46 17.22 -2.18
C VAL A 279 1.70 17.37 -1.31
N ILE A 280 1.96 16.41 -0.42
CA ILE A 280 3.12 16.46 0.48
C ILE A 280 4.42 16.45 -0.31
N ILE A 281 4.53 15.63 -1.35
CA ILE A 281 5.74 15.52 -2.17
C ILE A 281 5.98 16.78 -2.99
N LEU A 282 4.93 17.41 -3.52
CA LEU A 282 5.06 18.70 -4.21
C LEU A 282 5.53 19.81 -3.25
N ILE A 283 4.97 19.84 -2.02
CA ILE A 283 5.43 20.77 -0.97
C ILE A 283 6.90 20.50 -0.64
N TRP A 284 7.28 19.24 -0.44
CA TRP A 284 8.65 18.84 -0.14
C TRP A 284 9.62 19.32 -1.22
N ILE A 285 9.34 19.01 -2.49
CA ILE A 285 10.17 19.42 -3.64
C ILE A 285 10.32 20.94 -3.69
N ALA A 286 9.25 21.69 -3.45
CA ALA A 286 9.29 23.15 -3.42
C ALA A 286 10.14 23.69 -2.26
N VAL A 287 10.00 23.11 -1.06
CA VAL A 287 10.72 23.54 0.15
C VAL A 287 12.21 23.24 0.07
N VAL A 288 12.59 22.06 -0.42
CA VAL A 288 14.01 21.65 -0.51
C VAL A 288 14.70 22.11 -1.80
N GLY A 289 13.96 22.77 -2.70
CA GLY A 289 14.47 23.33 -3.94
C GLY A 289 14.89 22.27 -4.97
N GLY A 290 14.19 21.13 -5.03
CA GLY A 290 14.47 20.05 -5.98
C GLY A 290 14.01 18.67 -5.53
N ILE A 291 14.34 17.66 -6.34
CA ILE A 291 14.07 16.25 -6.02
C ILE A 291 15.25 15.76 -5.18
N LYS A 292 15.09 15.81 -3.86
CA LYS A 292 16.11 15.39 -2.89
C LYS A 292 15.45 14.56 -1.80
N ASN A 293 16.13 13.51 -1.35
CA ASN A 293 15.74 12.82 -0.11
C ASN A 293 16.15 13.65 1.12
N ARG A 294 15.68 13.26 2.30
CA ARG A 294 15.98 13.92 3.58
C ARG A 294 17.48 14.14 3.80
N LYS A 295 18.30 13.10 3.57
CA LYS A 295 19.75 13.14 3.75
C LYS A 295 20.42 14.15 2.80
N SER A 296 20.13 14.10 1.50
CA SER A 296 20.70 15.04 0.51
C SER A 296 20.17 16.47 0.64
N ALA A 297 19.00 16.65 1.28
CA ALA A 297 18.49 17.97 1.63
C ALA A 297 19.13 18.56 2.89
N GLY A 298 19.96 17.81 3.63
CA GLY A 298 20.57 18.25 4.89
C GLY A 298 19.57 18.43 6.04
N VAL A 299 18.41 17.77 5.96
CA VAL A 299 17.34 17.87 6.96
C VAL A 299 17.48 16.72 7.94
N LEU A 300 17.59 16.99 9.24
CA LEU A 300 17.69 15.97 10.29
C LEU A 300 18.88 15.00 10.12
N THR A 301 20.03 15.47 9.62
CA THR A 301 21.30 14.71 9.63
C THR A 301 21.84 14.66 11.06
N HIS A 302 21.39 13.68 11.83
CA HIS A 302 22.01 13.25 13.08
C HIS A 302 22.37 11.78 12.95
#